data_AF-A0A1B8D0P3-F1
#
_entry.id   AF-A0A1B8D0P3-F1
#
_cell.length_a   1.000
_cell.length_b   1.000
_cell.length_c   1.000
_cell.angle_alpha   90.00
_cell.angle_beta   90.00
_cell.angle_gamma   90.00
#
_symmetry.space_group_name_H-M   'P 1'
#
loop_
_entity.id
_entity.type
_entity.pdbx_description
1 polymer ?
#
loop_
_entity_poly.entity_id
_entity_poly.type
_entity_poly.pdbx_seq_one_letter_code
_entity_poly.pdbx_strand_id
1 'polypeptide(L)'
;MAGWGAFEGEDKEAERESKEGGRMGKRREANACVSTEKLMVALRDGRKLIGVLRSWDQFANLVLQSTSERLFTHSPPLQFADVPQGTFLVRGENVLLLGEVDLDKDDDVPVGFERGDVEQEQAGVKEERNVRERREKERGKVLRGEGFVGEDGEGTF
;
A
#
# COMPACT_ATOMS: atom_id res chain seq x y z
N MET A 1 -4.77 41.82 49.39
CA MET A 1 -5.91 40.88 49.53
C MET A 1 -6.80 41.10 48.32
N ALA A 2 -6.57 40.42 47.21
CA ALA A 2 -6.89 39.01 46.92
C ALA A 2 -8.41 38.79 46.76
N GLY A 3 -8.80 38.45 45.54
CA GLY A 3 -10.15 38.04 45.15
C GLY A 3 -10.20 37.82 43.64
N TRP A 4 -9.56 36.75 43.19
CA TRP A 4 -9.53 36.28 41.80
C TRP A 4 -10.91 35.74 41.43
N GLY A 5 -11.52 36.25 40.36
CA GLY A 5 -12.72 35.67 39.75
C GLY A 5 -12.29 34.60 38.74
N ALA A 6 -12.43 33.35 39.14
CA ALA A 6 -12.13 32.18 38.32
C ALA A 6 -13.15 32.04 37.18
N PHE A 7 -12.58 31.90 35.99
CA PHE A 7 -13.16 31.41 34.75
C PHE A 7 -13.36 29.89 34.90
N GLU A 8 -14.61 29.42 34.93
CA GLU A 8 -14.96 27.99 34.92
C GLU A 8 -16.22 27.77 34.08
N GLY A 9 -16.13 26.86 33.11
CA GLY A 9 -17.28 26.03 32.73
C GLY A 9 -17.72 26.01 31.26
N GLU A 10 -16.80 25.98 30.29
CA GLU A 10 -17.07 25.56 28.89
C GLU A 10 -17.28 24.03 28.75
N ASP A 11 -17.34 23.28 29.86
CA ASP A 11 -17.34 21.80 29.87
C ASP A 11 -18.73 21.15 29.85
N LYS A 12 -19.77 21.81 29.32
CA LYS A 12 -21.13 21.23 29.25
C LYS A 12 -21.67 20.93 27.84
N GLU A 13 -20.87 21.16 26.81
CA GLU A 13 -21.26 20.86 25.43
C GLU A 13 -20.81 19.47 24.96
N ALA A 14 -19.85 18.85 25.65
CA ALA A 14 -19.27 17.55 25.28
C ALA A 14 -20.08 16.31 25.73
N GLU A 15 -21.11 16.45 26.56
CA GLU A 15 -21.87 15.29 27.09
C GLU A 15 -23.26 15.11 26.44
N ARG A 16 -23.57 15.83 25.36
CA ARG A 16 -24.84 15.68 24.62
C ARG A 16 -24.74 14.90 23.30
N GLU A 17 -23.55 14.56 22.83
CA GLU A 17 -23.37 13.82 21.57
C GLU A 17 -23.40 12.28 21.70
N SER A 18 -23.65 11.75 22.90
CA SER A 18 -23.66 10.29 23.14
C SER A 18 -25.04 9.62 22.99
N LYS A 19 -26.06 10.32 22.47
CA LYS A 19 -27.41 9.74 22.26
C LYS A 19 -28.11 10.17 20.97
N GLU A 20 -27.49 9.97 19.81
CA GLU A 20 -28.24 9.81 18.54
C GLU A 20 -27.73 8.60 17.75
N GLY A 21 -27.85 7.41 18.36
CA GLY A 21 -27.86 6.16 17.62
C GLY A 21 -29.21 5.99 16.94
N GLY A 22 -29.29 6.16 15.62
CA GLY A 22 -30.54 5.95 14.89
C GLY A 22 -30.47 6.05 13.37
N ARG A 23 -30.35 4.89 12.70
CA ARG A 23 -30.67 4.63 11.28
C ARG A 23 -29.91 5.45 10.23
N MET A 24 -28.75 4.93 9.85
CA MET A 24 -28.10 5.25 8.57
C MET A 24 -28.92 4.65 7.41
N GLY A 25 -29.88 5.42 6.89
CA GLY A 25 -30.63 5.09 5.68
C GLY A 25 -29.70 5.03 4.48
N LYS A 26 -29.67 3.88 3.80
CA LYS A 26 -28.97 3.68 2.52
C LYS A 26 -29.52 4.63 1.47
N ARG A 27 -28.84 5.76 1.23
CA ARG A 27 -29.03 6.57 0.03
C ARG A 27 -28.13 5.99 -1.06
N ARG A 28 -28.75 5.34 -2.04
CA ARG A 28 -28.10 4.90 -3.28
C ARG A 28 -28.00 6.09 -4.22
N GLU A 29 -26.82 6.69 -4.32
CA GLU A 29 -26.42 7.55 -5.44
C GLU A 29 -25.02 7.12 -5.91
N ALA A 30 -24.81 7.20 -7.23
CA ALA A 30 -23.86 6.41 -8.00
C ALA A 30 -22.37 6.78 -7.80
N ASN A 31 -21.52 5.75 -7.81
CA ASN A 31 -20.13 5.70 -8.30
C ASN A 31 -19.21 6.91 -8.06
N ALA A 32 -19.09 7.35 -6.81
CA ALA A 32 -17.89 8.06 -6.34
C ALA A 32 -17.64 7.68 -4.88
N CYS A 33 -16.98 6.53 -4.67
CA CYS A 33 -16.52 6.15 -3.33
C CYS A 33 -15.35 7.06 -2.94
N VAL A 34 -15.63 8.13 -2.21
CA VAL A 34 -14.64 8.94 -1.50
C VAL A 34 -14.22 8.18 -0.24
N SER A 35 -13.65 6.99 -0.38
CA SER A 35 -13.03 6.29 0.76
C SER A 35 -11.65 6.88 0.95
N THR A 36 -11.45 7.71 1.97
CA THR A 36 -10.15 8.30 2.34
C THR A 36 -9.21 7.29 3.01
N GLU A 37 -9.42 6.00 2.76
CA GLU A 37 -8.66 4.91 3.37
C GLU A 37 -7.31 4.79 2.67
N LYS A 38 -6.26 4.65 3.49
CA LYS A 38 -4.91 4.39 3.01
C LYS A 38 -4.82 2.90 2.70
N LEU A 39 -4.47 2.57 1.46
CA LEU A 39 -4.36 1.20 0.98
C LEU A 39 -2.91 0.89 0.62
N MET A 40 -2.51 -0.35 0.93
CA MET A 40 -1.33 -0.99 0.37
C MET A 40 -1.78 -1.88 -0.79
N VAL A 41 -1.23 -1.63 -1.98
CA VAL A 41 -1.49 -2.39 -3.20
C VAL A 41 -0.20 -3.08 -3.62
N ALA A 42 -0.22 -4.42 -3.71
CA ALA A 42 0.87 -5.16 -4.32
C ALA A 42 0.54 -5.42 -5.80
N LEU A 43 1.51 -5.09 -6.65
CA LEU A 43 1.42 -5.29 -8.09
C LEU A 43 2.01 -6.65 -8.49
N ARG A 44 1.61 -7.16 -9.66
CA ARG A 44 2.18 -8.37 -10.27
C ARG A 44 3.70 -8.28 -10.46
N ASP A 45 4.21 -7.07 -10.68
CA ASP A 45 5.64 -6.79 -10.83
C ASP A 45 6.43 -6.92 -9.51
N GLY A 46 5.76 -7.20 -8.39
CA GLY A 46 6.36 -7.27 -7.05
C GLY A 46 6.52 -5.90 -6.37
N ARG A 47 6.09 -4.82 -7.03
CA ARG A 47 6.10 -3.46 -6.48
C ARG A 47 4.98 -3.31 -5.45
N LYS A 48 5.25 -2.54 -4.39
CA LYS A 48 4.31 -2.27 -3.30
C LYS A 48 4.04 -0.77 -3.25
N LEU A 49 2.80 -0.39 -3.52
CA LEU A 49 2.33 0.99 -3.50
C LEU A 49 1.49 1.20 -2.25
N ILE A 50 1.70 2.31 -1.56
CA ILE A 50 0.91 2.73 -0.41
C ILE A 50 0.34 4.10 -0.75
N GLY A 51 -0.96 4.28 -0.66
CA GLY A 51 -1.57 5.57 -1.00
C GLY A 51 -3.04 5.66 -0.63
N VAL A 52 -3.62 6.84 -0.79
CA VAL A 52 -5.04 7.06 -0.50
C VAL A 52 -5.85 6.74 -1.74
N LEU A 53 -6.82 5.83 -1.63
CA LEU A 53 -7.73 5.51 -2.73
C LEU A 53 -8.65 6.68 -3.02
N ARG A 54 -8.77 7.10 -4.28
CA ARG A 54 -9.67 8.18 -4.71
C ARG A 54 -10.87 7.67 -5.47
N SER A 55 -10.66 6.66 -6.30
CA SER A 55 -11.72 5.99 -7.05
C SER A 55 -11.27 4.60 -7.46
N TRP A 56 -12.23 3.69 -7.55
CA TRP A 56 -12.04 2.36 -8.08
C TRP A 56 -13.19 2.01 -9.05
N ASP A 57 -12.95 1.05 -9.93
CA ASP A 57 -13.90 0.56 -10.94
C ASP A 57 -14.13 -0.95 -10.79
N GLN A 58 -15.23 -1.53 -11.30
CA GLN A 58 -15.53 -2.97 -11.19
C GLN A 58 -14.44 -3.89 -11.76
N PHE A 59 -13.59 -3.35 -12.65
CA PHE A 59 -12.43 -4.03 -13.19
C PHE A 59 -11.16 -3.88 -12.32
N ALA A 60 -11.31 -3.39 -11.08
CA ALA A 60 -10.23 -3.10 -10.13
C ALA A 60 -9.20 -2.07 -10.64
N ASN A 61 -9.58 -1.18 -11.57
CA ASN A 61 -8.75 -0.03 -11.89
C ASN A 61 -8.77 0.94 -10.71
N LEU A 62 -7.59 1.35 -10.21
CA LEU A 62 -7.46 2.16 -9.00
C LEU A 62 -6.83 3.50 -9.33
N VAL A 63 -7.38 4.57 -8.77
CA VAL A 63 -6.74 5.88 -8.74
C VAL A 63 -6.28 6.13 -7.31
N LEU A 64 -4.96 6.16 -7.13
CA LEU A 64 -4.32 6.45 -5.85
C LEU A 64 -3.76 7.87 -5.87
N GLN A 65 -3.91 8.59 -4.76
CA GLN A 65 -3.30 9.89 -4.52
C GLN A 65 -2.31 9.80 -3.36
N SER A 66 -1.31 10.69 -3.36
CA SER A 66 -0.26 10.73 -2.35
C SER A 66 0.40 9.36 -2.17
N THR A 67 0.63 8.69 -3.30
CA THR A 67 1.20 7.34 -3.34
C THR A 67 2.69 7.40 -3.06
N SER A 68 3.15 6.59 -2.12
CA SER A 68 4.53 6.20 -1.93
C SER A 68 4.75 4.76 -2.40
N GLU A 69 5.85 4.51 -3.08
CA GLU A 69 6.31 3.16 -3.36
C GLU A 69 7.25 2.72 -2.25
N ARG A 70 6.91 1.62 -1.56
CA ARG A 70 7.74 1.06 -0.50
C ARG A 70 8.64 -0.03 -1.07
N LEU A 71 9.94 0.25 -1.06
CA LEU A 71 10.99 -0.65 -1.48
C LEU A 71 11.47 -1.46 -0.28
N PHE A 72 11.71 -2.75 -0.51
CA PHE A 72 12.24 -3.67 0.49
C PHE A 72 13.46 -4.37 -0.08
N THR A 73 14.60 -4.19 0.54
CA THR A 73 15.83 -4.89 0.22
C THR A 73 16.02 -6.06 1.19
N HIS A 74 16.22 -7.26 0.64
CA HIS A 74 16.35 -8.48 1.44
C HIS A 74 17.82 -8.90 1.61
N SER A 75 18.77 -8.16 1.05
CA SER A 75 20.18 -8.28 1.37
C SER A 75 20.48 -7.72 2.76
N PRO A 76 21.28 -8.39 3.60
CA PRO A 76 21.68 -7.84 4.89
C PRO A 76 22.59 -6.60 4.71
N PRO A 77 22.34 -5.48 5.41
CA PRO A 77 21.28 -5.24 6.40
C PRO A 77 19.89 -5.08 5.75
N LEU A 78 18.85 -5.66 6.37
CA LEU A 78 17.47 -5.55 5.89
C LEU A 78 17.01 -4.10 5.97
N GLN A 79 16.72 -3.51 4.81
CA GLN A 79 16.41 -2.10 4.71
C GLN A 79 15.10 -1.86 3.94
N PHE A 80 14.42 -0.77 4.26
CA PHE A 80 13.24 -0.30 3.55
C PHE A 80 13.33 1.20 3.28
N ALA A 81 12.77 1.63 2.15
CA ALA A 81 12.65 3.04 1.80
C ALA A 81 11.32 3.35 1.10
N ASP A 82 10.78 4.52 1.40
CA ASP A 82 9.54 5.03 0.80
C ASP A 82 9.85 6.10 -0.24
N VAL A 83 9.41 5.88 -1.48
CA VAL A 83 9.64 6.77 -2.62
C VAL A 83 8.34 7.48 -2.99
N PRO A 84 8.23 8.82 -2.84
CA PRO A 84 7.00 9.53 -3.21
C PRO A 84 6.81 9.53 -4.73
N GLN A 85 5.67 9.01 -5.20
CA GLN A 85 5.26 8.96 -6.61
C GLN A 85 4.16 9.99 -6.94
N GLY A 86 3.38 10.42 -5.95
CA GLY A 86 2.30 11.40 -6.15
C GLY A 86 0.97 10.76 -6.53
N THR A 87 0.43 11.05 -7.72
CA THR A 87 -0.85 10.46 -8.17
C THR A 87 -0.58 9.32 -9.14
N PHE A 88 -1.18 8.16 -8.89
CA PHE A 88 -0.90 6.93 -9.62
C PHE A 88 -2.19 6.27 -10.11
N LEU A 89 -2.23 5.90 -11.39
CA LEU A 89 -3.34 5.15 -12.00
C LEU A 89 -2.89 3.70 -12.19
N VAL A 90 -3.49 2.77 -11.45
CA VAL A 90 -3.22 1.34 -11.55
C VAL A 90 -4.29 0.68 -12.40
N ARG A 91 -3.87 -0.10 -13.39
CA ARG A 91 -4.74 -0.96 -14.18
C ARG A 91 -5.05 -2.25 -13.42
N GLY A 92 -6.31 -2.66 -13.37
CA GLY A 92 -6.74 -3.75 -12.48
C GLY A 92 -6.13 -5.12 -12.76
N GLU A 93 -5.69 -5.39 -13.98
CA GLU A 93 -5.00 -6.64 -14.35
C GLU A 93 -3.62 -6.80 -13.66
N ASN A 94 -3.03 -5.67 -13.26
CA ASN A 94 -1.73 -5.62 -12.59
C ASN A 94 -1.86 -5.66 -11.06
N VAL A 95 -3.07 -5.52 -10.53
CA VAL A 95 -3.33 -5.61 -9.09
C VAL A 95 -3.28 -7.08 -8.69
N LEU A 96 -2.35 -7.43 -7.81
CA LEU A 96 -2.25 -8.78 -7.25
C LEU A 96 -3.10 -8.89 -5.99
N LEU A 97 -2.91 -7.96 -5.06
CA LEU A 97 -3.67 -7.87 -3.82
C LEU A 97 -3.71 -6.42 -3.32
N LEU A 98 -4.72 -6.10 -2.53
CA LEU A 98 -4.86 -4.82 -1.86
C LEU A 98 -5.34 -5.04 -0.42
N GLY A 99 -4.86 -4.22 0.49
CA GLY A 99 -5.24 -4.25 1.90
C GLY A 99 -5.27 -2.85 2.49
N GLU A 100 -6.20 -2.61 3.40
CA GLU A 100 -6.27 -1.39 4.18
C GLU A 100 -5.08 -1.33 5.15
N VAL A 101 -4.49 -0.14 5.26
CA VAL A 101 -3.36 0.14 6.15
C VAL A 101 -3.89 0.87 7.37
N ASP A 102 -3.62 0.31 8.54
CA ASP A 102 -3.88 0.95 9.82
C ASP A 102 -2.90 2.12 10.03
N LEU A 103 -3.42 3.33 10.10
CA LEU A 103 -2.62 4.55 10.18
C LEU A 103 -1.79 4.61 11.46
N ASP A 104 -2.28 4.02 12.56
CA ASP A 104 -1.59 4.04 13.85
C ASP A 104 -0.37 3.11 13.86
N LYS A 105 -0.33 2.13 12.95
CA LYS A 105 0.75 1.13 12.84
C LYS A 105 1.67 1.33 11.65
N ASP A 106 1.33 2.22 10.71
CA ASP A 106 2.15 2.43 9.52
C ASP A 106 3.46 3.19 9.82
N ASP A 107 3.51 3.90 10.94
CA ASP A 107 4.73 4.54 11.45
C ASP A 107 5.67 3.54 12.14
N ASP A 108 5.18 2.34 12.49
CA ASP A 108 6.00 1.30 13.09
C ASP A 108 6.91 0.67 12.02
N VAL A 109 8.21 0.69 12.31
CA VAL A 109 9.21 0.02 11.48
C VAL A 109 8.95 -1.48 11.50
N PRO A 110 8.87 -2.15 10.33
CA PRO A 110 8.70 -3.60 10.27
C PRO A 110 9.81 -4.30 11.05
N VAL A 111 9.45 -5.32 11.83
CA VAL A 111 10.40 -6.01 12.73
C VAL A 111 11.63 -6.49 11.95
N GLY A 112 12.81 -5.97 12.33
CA GLY A 112 14.10 -6.34 11.74
C GLY A 112 14.51 -5.58 10.49
N PHE A 113 13.74 -4.59 10.04
CA PHE A 113 14.11 -3.69 8.95
C PHE A 113 14.60 -2.34 9.47
N GLU A 114 15.52 -1.70 8.76
CA GLU A 114 16.00 -0.34 9.03
C GLU A 114 15.61 0.61 7.91
N ARG A 115 15.42 1.89 8.21
CA ARG A 115 15.11 2.89 7.18
C ARG A 115 16.38 3.22 6.40
N GLY A 116 16.41 2.86 5.12
CA GLY A 116 17.53 3.08 4.22
C GLY A 116 17.41 4.38 3.40
N ASP A 117 18.51 4.74 2.73
CA ASP A 117 18.53 5.83 1.76
C ASP A 117 17.81 5.43 0.47
N VAL A 118 16.92 6.29 -0.03
CA VAL A 118 16.07 6.01 -1.20
C VAL A 118 16.89 5.61 -2.44
N GLU A 119 18.02 6.28 -2.69
CA GLU A 119 18.84 6.04 -3.89
C GLU A 119 19.57 4.69 -3.82
N GLN A 120 20.08 4.33 -2.64
CA GLN A 120 20.77 3.06 -2.41
C GLN A 120 19.79 1.89 -2.51
N GLU A 121 18.61 2.03 -1.91
CA GLU A 121 17.55 1.01 -1.95
C GLU A 121 16.99 0.80 -3.37
N GLN A 122 16.82 1.87 -4.15
CA GLN A 122 16.41 1.76 -5.55
C GLN A 122 17.42 0.97 -6.39
N ALA A 123 18.72 1.21 -6.17
CA ALA A 123 19.78 0.48 -6.83
C ALA A 123 19.80 -1.00 -6.39
N GLY A 124 19.67 -1.26 -5.08
CA GLY A 124 19.61 -2.59 -4.49
C GLY A 124 18.46 -3.43 -5.03
N VAL A 125 17.23 -2.91 -4.97
CA VAL A 125 16.04 -3.60 -5.50
C VAL A 125 16.15 -3.87 -6.99
N LYS A 126 16.72 -2.94 -7.77
CA LYS A 126 16.95 -3.13 -9.21
C LYS A 126 17.96 -4.25 -9.46
N GLU A 127 19.03 -4.32 -8.68
CA GLU A 127 20.01 -5.40 -8.77
C GLU A 127 19.42 -6.74 -8.37
N GLU A 128 18.72 -6.83 -7.22
CA GLU A 128 18.03 -8.04 -6.76
C GLU A 128 17.05 -8.57 -7.81
N ARG A 129 16.28 -7.67 -8.43
CA ARG A 129 15.37 -8.01 -9.52
C ARG A 129 16.11 -8.59 -10.72
N ASN A 130 17.19 -7.95 -11.17
CA ASN A 130 18.00 -8.45 -12.29
C ASN A 130 18.61 -9.83 -11.98
N VAL A 131 19.06 -10.05 -10.75
CA VAL A 131 19.61 -11.33 -10.30
C VAL A 131 18.51 -12.40 -10.29
N ARG A 132 17.33 -12.07 -9.77
CA ARG A 132 16.18 -12.97 -9.76
C ARG A 132 15.76 -13.37 -11.18
N GLU A 133 15.63 -12.40 -12.08
CA GLU A 133 15.30 -12.64 -13.50
C GLU A 133 16.34 -13.53 -14.20
N ARG A 134 17.63 -13.35 -13.90
CA ARG A 134 18.71 -14.22 -14.43
C ARG A 134 18.60 -15.64 -13.89
N ARG A 135 18.42 -15.79 -12.57
CA ARG A 135 18.27 -17.10 -11.91
C ARG A 135 17.02 -17.84 -12.40
N GLU A 136 15.91 -17.15 -12.59
CA GLU A 136 14.68 -17.73 -13.12
C GLU A 136 14.87 -18.21 -14.57
N LYS A 137 15.56 -17.45 -15.42
CA LYS A 137 15.90 -17.87 -16.79
C LYS A 137 16.80 -19.11 -16.82
N GLU A 138 17.81 -19.17 -15.96
CA GLU A 138 18.71 -20.33 -15.85
C GLU A 138 17.97 -21.56 -15.32
N ARG A 139 17.19 -21.39 -14.26
CA ARG A 139 16.34 -22.45 -13.70
C ARG A 139 15.35 -22.96 -14.74
N GLY A 140 14.74 -22.07 -15.52
CA GLY A 140 13.84 -22.43 -16.61
C GLY A 140 14.51 -23.25 -17.72
N LYS A 141 15.79 -22.99 -18.04
CA LYS A 141 16.55 -23.82 -19.00
C LYS A 141 16.78 -25.23 -18.49
N VAL A 142 17.19 -25.38 -17.23
CA VAL A 142 17.41 -26.69 -16.61
C VAL A 142 16.12 -27.49 -16.55
N LEU A 143 15.03 -26.86 -16.07
CA LEU A 143 13.71 -27.48 -15.95
C LEU A 143 13.14 -27.92 -17.32
N ARG A 144 13.36 -27.13 -18.38
CA ARG A 144 12.99 -27.54 -19.75
C ARG A 144 13.74 -28.77 -20.23
N GLY A 145 15.00 -28.94 -19.83
CA GLY A 145 15.77 -30.16 -20.12
C GLY A 145 15.14 -31.42 -19.50
N GLU A 146 14.47 -31.26 -18.35
CA GLU A 146 13.77 -32.32 -17.62
C GLU A 146 12.28 -32.47 -18.03
N GLY A 147 11.84 -31.78 -19.09
CA GLY A 147 10.47 -31.87 -19.60
C GLY A 147 9.42 -31.03 -18.83
N PHE A 148 9.85 -30.13 -17.94
CA PHE A 148 8.94 -29.19 -17.29
C PHE A 148 8.71 -27.96 -18.18
N VAL A 149 7.44 -27.55 -18.29
CA VAL A 149 7.03 -26.32 -18.99
C VAL A 149 7.07 -25.15 -18.00
N GLY A 150 7.81 -24.10 -18.34
CA GLY A 150 7.82 -22.85 -17.58
C GLY A 150 6.61 -21.98 -17.87
N GLU A 151 6.37 -20.97 -17.04
CA GLU A 151 5.27 -20.00 -17.16
C GLU A 151 5.26 -19.20 -18.47
N ASP A 152 6.36 -19.23 -19.23
CA ASP A 152 6.50 -18.62 -20.57
C ASP A 152 5.59 -19.28 -21.64
N GLY A 153 4.95 -20.41 -21.31
CA GLY A 153 4.12 -21.20 -22.22
C GLY A 153 2.65 -20.78 -22.21
N GLU A 154 2.32 -19.70 -22.94
CA GLU A 154 0.99 -19.62 -23.54
C GLU A 154 0.77 -20.88 -24.38
N GLY A 155 -0.33 -21.59 -24.09
CA GLY A 155 -0.60 -22.90 -24.65
C GLY A 155 -0.70 -22.88 -26.18
N THR A 156 0.31 -23.41 -26.84
CA THR A 156 0.18 -23.96 -28.18
C THR A 156 0.13 -25.48 -28.04
N PHE A 157 -1.09 -26.00 -27.93
CA PHE A 157 -1.38 -27.40 -28.27
C PHE A 157 -1.30 -27.59 -29.78
#